data_AF-A0A7V6WFS8-F1
#
_entry.id   AF-A0A7V6WFS8-F1
#
_cell.length_a   1.000
_cell.length_b   1.000
_cell.length_c   1.000
_cell.angle_alpha   90.00
_cell.angle_beta   90.00
_cell.angle_gamma   90.00
#
_symmetry.space_group_name_H-M   'P 1'
#
loop_
_entity.id
_entity.type
_entity.pdbx_description
1 polymer ?
#
loop_
_entity_poly.entity_id
_entity_poly.type
_entity_poly.pdbx_seq_one_letter_code
_entity_poly.pdbx_strand_id
1 'polypeptide(L)' 'MIEKLKSLEEKYEEISHLLADPKVMEDQKEYQKHAKAHSALEDIVTVYRQFTRVLQEE' A
#
# COMPACT_ATOMS: atom_id res chain seq x y z
N MET A 1 3.90 3.00 17.53
CA MET A 1 3.67 1.68 16.89
C MET A 1 2.61 1.78 15.80
N ILE A 2 1.43 2.35 16.10
CA ILE A 2 0.41 2.65 15.08
C ILE A 2 0.90 3.63 14.01
N GLU A 3 1.67 4.65 14.38
CA GLU A 3 2.25 5.59 13.41
C GLU A 3 3.11 4.92 12.33
N LYS A 4 3.84 3.85 12.67
CA LYS A 4 4.63 3.10 11.68
C LYS A 4 3.73 2.34 10.70
N LEU A 5 2.61 1.79 11.17
CA LEU A 5 1.62 1.14 10.32
C LEU A 5 0.93 2.15 9.40
N LYS A 6 0.63 3.33 9.92
CA LYS A 6 0.12 4.46 9.13
C LYS A 6 1.10 4.88 8.03
N SER A 7 2.39 5.00 8.33
CA SER A 7 3.39 5.30 7.28
C SER A 7 3.52 4.18 6.24
N LEU A 8 3.30 2.92 6.62
CA LEU A 8 3.25 1.80 5.66
C LEU A 8 2.00 1.86 4.78
N GLU A 9 0.86 2.24 5.34
CA GLU A 9 -0.37 2.48 4.59
C GLU A 9 -0.22 3.65 3.60
N GLU A 10 0.35 4.77 4.03
CA GLU A 10 0.62 5.93 3.16
C GLU A 10 1.52 5.53 1.98
N LYS A 11 2.56 4.72 2.25
CA LYS A 11 3.44 4.19 1.21
C LYS A 11 2.74 3.20 0.28
N TYR A 12 1.83 2.38 0.80
CA TYR A 12 1.03 1.47 -0.01
C TYR A 12 0.11 2.22 -0.97
N GLU A 13 -0.58 3.26 -0.50
CA GLU A 13 -1.42 4.16 -1.31
C GLU A 13 -0.58 4.86 -2.39
N GLU A 14 0.60 5.38 -2.03
CA GLU A 14 1.52 6.01 -2.97
C GLU A 14 1.94 5.06 -4.10
N ILE A 15 2.30 3.81 -3.76
CA ILE A 15 2.65 2.79 -4.76
C ILE A 15 1.45 2.41 -5.61
N SER A 16 0.24 2.34 -5.03
CA SER A 16 -1.01 2.12 -5.76
C SER A 16 -1.24 3.22 -6.81
N HIS A 17 -1.02 4.49 -6.44
CA HIS A 17 -1.11 5.61 -7.38
C HIS A 17 -0.07 5.54 -8.48
N LEU A 18 1.18 5.19 -8.15
CA LEU A 18 2.24 4.99 -9.15
C LEU A 18 1.92 3.85 -10.11
N LEU A 19 1.35 2.75 -9.62
CA LEU A 19 0.92 1.63 -10.45
C LEU A 19 -0.25 1.99 -11.39
N ALA A 20 -1.03 3.01 -11.06
CA ALA A 20 -2.08 3.55 -11.90
C ALA A 20 -1.59 4.60 -12.90
N ASP A 21 -0.34 5.08 -12.79
CA ASP A 21 0.24 6.03 -13.75
C ASP A 21 0.61 5.30 -15.05
N PRO A 22 0.04 5.69 -16.21
CA PRO A 22 0.37 5.11 -17.50
C PRO A 22 1.87 5.11 -17.82
N LYS A 23 2.63 6.10 -17.33
CA LYS A 23 4.09 6.17 -17.55
C LYS A 23 4.84 5.05 -16.84
N VAL A 24 4.38 4.65 -15.66
CA VAL A 24 4.94 3.52 -14.92
C VAL A 24 4.52 2.21 -15.57
N MET A 25 3.28 2.14 -16.08
CA MET A 25 2.80 0.97 -16.83
C MET A 25 3.57 0.73 -18.13
N GLU A 26 4.05 1.79 -18.78
CA GLU A 26 4.92 1.70 -19.95
C GLU A 26 6.32 1.14 -19.61
N ASP A 27 6.83 1.37 -18.39
CA ASP A 27 8.06 0.77 -17.89
C ASP A 27 7.79 -0.53 -17.11
N GLN A 28 7.84 -1.64 -17.83
CA GLN A 28 7.58 -2.97 -17.26
C GLN A 28 8.48 -3.32 -16.06
N LYS A 29 9.71 -2.78 -15.98
CA LYS A 29 10.63 -3.03 -14.86
C LYS A 29 10.20 -2.27 -13.61
N GLU A 30 9.93 -0.97 -13.74
CA GLU A 30 9.45 -0.18 -12.61
C GLU A 30 8.06 -0.65 -12.17
N TYR A 31 7.15 -0.98 -13.10
CA TYR A 31 5.86 -1.58 -12.78
C TYR A 31 6.01 -2.86 -11.95
N GLN A 32 6.86 -3.81 -12.35
CA GLN A 32 7.08 -5.04 -11.58
C GLN A 32 7.62 -4.79 -10.17
N LYS A 33 8.52 -3.81 -10.04
CA LYS A 33 9.11 -3.43 -8.75
C LYS A 33 8.08 -2.81 -7.83
N HIS A 34 7.26 -1.89 -8.34
CA HIS A 34 6.15 -1.30 -7.60
C HIS A 34 5.10 -2.34 -7.24
N ALA A 35 4.73 -3.25 -8.15
CA ALA A 35 3.74 -4.30 -7.89
C ALA A 35 4.20 -5.26 -6.80
N LYS A 36 5.48 -5.66 -6.80
CA LYS A 36 6.06 -6.48 -5.72
C LYS A 36 6.07 -5.75 -4.38
N ALA A 37 6.43 -4.48 -4.37
CA ALA A 37 6.42 -3.67 -3.15
C ALA A 37 5.00 -3.47 -2.60
N HIS A 38 4.02 -3.27 -3.49
CA HIS A 38 2.61 -3.16 -3.14
C HIS A 38 2.08 -4.46 -2.51
N SER A 39 2.30 -5.60 -3.16
CA SER A 39 1.88 -6.91 -2.65
C SER A 39 2.54 -7.26 -1.31
N ALA A 40 3.82 -6.90 -1.11
CA ALA A 40 4.48 -7.12 0.17
C ALA A 40 3.91 -6.28 1.34
N LEU A 41 3.28 -5.14 1.03
CA LEU A 41 2.64 -4.27 2.02
C LEU A 41 1.15 -4.57 2.21
N GLU A 42 0.51 -5.22 1.24
CA GLU A 42 -0.92 -5.53 1.22
C GLU A 42 -1.39 -6.27 2.46
N ASP A 43 -0.68 -7.33 2.88
CA ASP A 43 -1.03 -8.10 4.07
C ASP A 43 -1.02 -7.24 5.34
N ILE A 44 0.01 -6.41 5.50
CA ILE A 44 0.19 -5.55 6.68
C ILE A 44 -0.89 -4.47 6.72
N VAL A 45 -1.13 -3.81 5.59
CA VAL A 45 -2.11 -2.73 5.47
C VAL A 45 -3.53 -3.27 5.63
N THR A 46 -3.81 -4.47 5.12
CA THR A 46 -5.11 -5.12 5.28
C THR A 46 -5.43 -5.37 6.74
N VAL A 47 -4.50 -5.97 7.49
CA VAL A 47 -4.67 -6.20 8.93
C VAL A 47 -4.79 -4.87 9.69
N TYR A 48 -3.99 -3.87 9.33
CA TYR A 48 -4.07 -2.55 9.95
C TYR A 48 -5.43 -1.87 9.72
N ARG A 49 -5.96 -1.90 8.50
CA ARG A 49 -7.29 -1.36 8.15
C ARG A 49 -8.42 -2.07 8.88
N GLN A 50 -8.32 -3.39 9.04
CA GLN A 50 -9.29 -4.15 9.84
C GLN A 50 -9.23 -3.74 11.31
N PHE A 51 -8.02 -3.59 11.86
CA PHE A 51 -7.82 -3.16 13.24
C PHE A 51 -8.38 -1.76 13.51
N THR A 52 -8.10 -0.78 12.65
CA THR A 52 -8.66 0.58 12.80
C THR A 52 -10.17 0.62 12.65
N ARG A 53 -10.74 -0.20 11.77
CA ARG A 53 -12.20 -0.31 11.62
C ARG A 53 -12.87 -0.83 12.89
N VAL A 54 -12.34 -1.90 13.48
CA VAL A 54 -12.85 -2.44 14.75
C VAL A 54 -12.73 -1.42 15.89
N LEU A 55 -11.63 -0.67 15.95
CA LEU A 55 -11.44 0.41 16.93
C LEU A 55 -12.41 1.60 16.75
N GLN A 56 -12.92 1.84 15.54
CA GLN A 56 -13.85 2.93 15.25
C GLN A 56 -15.33 2.53 15.43
N GLU A 57 -15.62 1.23 15.52
CA GLU A 57 -16.97 0.70 15.71
C GLU A 57 -17.35 0.55 17.21
N GLU A 58 -16.50 0.98 18.15
CA GLU A 58 -16.79 1.14 19.59
C GLU A 58 -16.84 2.61 20.03
#